data_AF-A0A6B0XFU6-F1
#
_entry.id   AF-A0A6B0XFU6-F1
#
_cell.length_a   1.000
_cell.length_b   1.000
_cell.length_c   1.000
_cell.angle_alpha   90.00
_cell.angle_beta   90.00
_cell.angle_gamma   90.00
#
_symmetry.space_group_name_H-M   'P 1'
#
loop_
_entity.id
_entity.type
_entity.pdbx_description
1 polymer ?
#
loop_
_entity_poly.entity_id
_entity_poly.type
_entity_poly.pdbx_seq_one_letter_code
_entity_poly.pdbx_strand_id
1 'polypeptide(L)'
;MIENKPYMDLDSDDDLPDLATSEWQAKFAQVPVQRGRPKAAVTKISTTIRLDPDVLAAFKADGPGWQTRINQALRKSVGLK
;
A
#
# COMPACT_ATOMS: atom_id res chain seq x y z
N MET A 1 -21.18 -0.75 23.77
CA MET A 1 -20.23 -1.50 24.61
C MET A 1 -19.16 -2.02 23.67
N ILE A 2 -17.96 -1.45 23.72
CA ILE A 2 -16.84 -1.89 22.87
C ILE A 2 -16.19 -3.03 23.64
N GLU A 3 -16.42 -4.25 23.17
CA GLU A 3 -15.83 -5.45 23.77
C GLU A 3 -14.33 -5.44 23.48
N ASN A 4 -13.54 -5.21 24.53
CA ASN A 4 -12.10 -5.26 24.42
C ASN A 4 -11.71 -6.72 24.26
N LYS A 5 -11.06 -7.04 23.13
CA LYS A 5 -10.59 -8.40 22.84
C LYS A 5 -9.67 -8.86 23.99
N PRO A 6 -9.86 -10.06 24.56
CA PRO A 6 -9.00 -10.51 25.65
C PRO A 6 -7.55 -10.51 25.16
N TYR A 7 -6.69 -9.90 25.97
CA TYR A 7 -5.26 -9.96 25.74
C TYR A 7 -4.85 -11.44 25.79
N MET A 8 -4.20 -11.94 24.74
CA MET A 8 -3.55 -13.24 24.83
C MET A 8 -2.50 -13.16 25.92
N ASP A 9 -2.49 -14.08 26.89
CA ASP A 9 -1.42 -14.20 27.87
C ASP A 9 -0.10 -14.39 27.12
N LEU A 10 0.72 -13.33 27.04
CA LEU A 10 2.04 -13.37 26.40
C LEU A 10 3.04 -14.25 27.17
N ASP A 11 2.66 -14.74 28.35
CA ASP A 11 3.54 -15.54 29.21
C ASP A 11 3.78 -16.97 28.70
N SER A 12 3.19 -17.36 27.56
CA SER A 12 3.64 -18.54 26.80
C SER A 12 4.81 -18.21 25.87
N ASP A 13 5.77 -17.40 26.34
CA ASP A 13 7.04 -17.16 25.65
C ASP A 13 8.00 -18.38 25.76
N ASP A 14 7.67 -19.35 26.60
CA ASP A 14 8.51 -20.52 26.93
C ASP A 14 8.69 -21.51 25.76
N ASP A 15 7.83 -21.43 24.74
CA ASP A 15 7.84 -22.31 23.56
C ASP A 15 8.29 -21.57 22.28
N LEU A 16 8.70 -20.29 22.39
CA LEU A 16 9.31 -19.58 21.26
C LEU A 16 10.79 -19.97 21.14
N PRO A 17 11.23 -20.48 19.97
CA PRO A 17 12.64 -20.78 19.78
C PRO A 17 13.45 -19.49 19.81
N ASP A 18 14.61 -19.52 20.48
CA ASP A 18 15.54 -18.39 20.45
C ASP A 18 16.02 -18.18 19.01
N LEU A 19 15.54 -17.10 18.39
CA LEU A 19 15.86 -16.72 17.03
C LEU A 19 17.33 -16.34 16.85
N ALA A 20 18.08 -16.14 17.95
CA ALA A 20 19.53 -15.97 17.93
C ALA A 20 20.31 -17.29 17.85
N THR A 21 19.65 -18.45 17.95
CA THR A 21 20.29 -19.76 17.79
C THR A 21 20.90 -19.93 16.39
N SER A 22 22.03 -20.63 16.30
CA SER A 22 22.81 -20.81 15.05
C SER A 22 21.99 -21.40 13.89
N GLU A 23 21.01 -22.25 14.19
CA GLU A 23 20.10 -22.84 13.22
C GLU A 23 19.20 -21.80 12.53
N TRP A 24 18.75 -20.77 13.27
CA TRP A 24 17.92 -19.69 12.74
C TRP A 24 18.73 -18.68 11.94
N GLN A 25 19.94 -18.36 12.40
CA GLN A 25 20.86 -17.51 11.65
C GLN A 25 21.21 -18.10 10.28
N ALA A 26 21.48 -19.41 10.23
CA ALA A 26 21.75 -20.11 8.98
C ALA A 26 20.55 -20.08 8.02
N LYS A 27 19.32 -20.14 8.54
CA LYS A 27 18.10 -20.03 7.74
C LYS A 27 17.92 -18.62 7.17
N PHE A 28 18.12 -17.58 7.98
CA PHE A 28 18.03 -16.20 7.51
C PHE A 28 19.12 -15.83 6.50
N ALA A 29 20.34 -16.35 6.67
CA ALA A 29 21.45 -16.12 5.73
C ALA A 29 21.22 -16.75 4.34
N GLN A 30 20.45 -17.83 4.26
CA GLN A 30 20.14 -18.53 3.01
C GLN A 30 18.97 -17.91 2.22
N VAL A 31 18.16 -17.05 2.85
CA VAL A 31 17.00 -16.44 2.20
C VAL A 31 17.43 -15.16 1.46
N PRO A 32 17.27 -15.08 0.13
CA PRO A 32 17.51 -13.84 -0.59
C PRO A 32 16.49 -12.79 -0.15
N VAL A 33 16.97 -11.70 0.44
CA VAL A 33 16.12 -10.59 0.91
C VAL A 33 15.54 -9.83 -0.29
N GLN A 34 14.40 -10.30 -0.82
CA GLN A 34 13.58 -9.55 -1.77
C GLN A 34 12.84 -8.45 -1.00
N ARG A 35 13.44 -7.25 -0.93
CA ARG A 35 12.83 -6.11 -0.25
C ARG A 35 11.65 -5.56 -1.06
N GLY A 36 10.43 -5.95 -0.67
CA GLY A 36 9.18 -5.30 -1.07
C GLY A 36 8.70 -5.58 -2.50
N ARG A 37 7.60 -4.91 -2.88
CA ARG A 37 7.03 -4.97 -4.24
C ARG A 37 8.07 -4.42 -5.24
N PRO A 38 8.27 -5.06 -6.41
CA PRO A 38 9.16 -4.54 -7.45
C PRO A 38 8.85 -3.08 -7.77
N LYS A 39 9.89 -2.25 -7.84
CA LYS A 39 9.76 -0.82 -8.14
C LYS A 39 9.14 -0.67 -9.53
N ALA A 40 8.01 0.03 -9.62
CA ALA A 40 7.40 0.33 -10.91
C ALA A 40 8.35 1.20 -11.74
N ALA A 41 8.59 0.81 -13.00
CA ALA A 41 9.47 1.54 -13.91
C ALA A 41 8.98 2.97 -14.19
N VAL A 42 7.66 3.18 -14.18
CA VAL A 42 7.02 4.50 -14.30
C VAL A 42 6.01 4.64 -13.18
N THR A 43 6.21 5.66 -12.33
CA THR A 43 5.32 5.94 -11.19
C THR A 43 4.55 7.23 -11.45
N LYS A 44 3.27 7.25 -11.05
CA LYS A 44 2.47 8.49 -11.08
C LYS A 44 3.02 9.45 -10.02
N ILE A 45 3.24 10.70 -10.39
CA ILE A 45 3.66 11.74 -9.45
C ILE A 45 2.40 12.27 -8.74
N SER A 46 2.41 12.27 -7.41
CA SER A 46 1.35 12.91 -6.63
C SER A 46 1.60 14.42 -6.64
N THR A 47 0.70 15.17 -7.26
CA THR A 47 0.77 16.63 -7.36
C THR A 47 -0.54 17.23 -6.88
N THR A 48 -0.46 18.32 -6.11
CA THR A 48 -1.62 19.09 -5.69
C THR A 48 -1.97 20.12 -6.78
N ILE A 49 -3.16 20.00 -7.37
CA ILE A 49 -3.72 20.99 -8.30
C ILE A 49 -5.10 21.43 -7.80
N ARG A 50 -5.50 22.66 -8.13
CA ARG A 50 -6.86 23.14 -7.89
C ARG A 50 -7.71 22.85 -9.12
N LEU A 51 -8.89 22.29 -8.90
CA LEU A 51 -9.88 21.99 -9.93
C LEU A 51 -11.19 22.69 -9.56
N ASP A 52 -11.96 23.06 -10.57
CA ASP A 52 -13.29 23.62 -10.35
C ASP A 52 -14.20 22.63 -9.61
N PRO A 53 -15.08 23.12 -8.71
CA PRO A 53 -15.95 22.27 -7.91
C PRO A 53 -16.89 21.42 -8.78
N ASP A 54 -17.39 21.98 -9.89
CA ASP A 54 -18.32 21.29 -10.80
C ASP A 54 -17.64 20.12 -11.53
N VAL A 55 -16.38 20.30 -11.92
CA VAL A 55 -15.57 19.24 -12.55
C VAL A 55 -15.34 18.11 -11.55
N LEU A 56 -14.98 18.44 -10.31
CA LEU A 56 -14.80 17.44 -9.25
C LEU A 56 -16.11 16.70 -8.93
N ALA A 57 -17.22 17.41 -8.89
CA ALA A 57 -18.54 16.84 -8.64
C ALA A 57 -18.93 15.84 -9.75
N ALA A 58 -18.75 16.23 -11.02
CA ALA A 58 -19.04 15.37 -12.17
C ALA A 58 -18.24 14.06 -12.12
N PHE A 59 -16.92 14.12 -11.90
CA PHE A 59 -16.10 12.92 -11.85
C PHE A 59 -16.41 12.02 -10.64
N LYS A 60 -16.71 12.63 -9.48
CA LYS A 60 -17.06 11.89 -8.25
C LYS A 60 -18.43 11.23 -8.34
N ALA A 61 -19.39 11.80 -9.06
CA ALA A 61 -20.72 11.24 -9.26
C ALA A 61 -20.68 9.84 -9.89
N ASP A 62 -19.70 9.59 -10.77
CA ASP A 62 -19.46 8.29 -11.40
C ASP A 62 -18.86 7.22 -10.45
N GLY A 63 -18.67 7.53 -9.16
CA GLY A 63 -18.25 6.58 -8.13
C GLY A 63 -16.74 6.22 -8.10
N PRO A 64 -16.38 5.03 -7.59
CA PRO A 64 -14.99 4.59 -7.47
C PRO A 64 -14.23 4.67 -8.80
N GLY A 65 -12.94 5.04 -8.74
CA GLY A 65 -12.10 5.17 -9.94
C GLY A 65 -12.15 6.52 -10.65
N TRP A 66 -12.85 7.52 -10.09
CA TRP A 66 -12.90 8.88 -10.64
C TRP A 66 -11.53 9.53 -10.87
N GLN A 67 -10.55 9.26 -10.01
CA GLN A 67 -9.16 9.72 -10.18
C GLN A 67 -8.48 9.13 -11.43
N THR A 68 -8.79 7.88 -11.77
CA THR A 68 -8.29 7.26 -13.01
C THR A 68 -8.96 7.89 -14.23
N ARG A 69 -10.26 8.17 -14.16
CA ARG A 69 -11.01 8.82 -15.24
C ARG A 69 -10.52 10.25 -15.51
N ILE A 70 -10.34 11.06 -14.48
CA ILE A 70 -9.81 12.43 -14.66
C ILE A 70 -8.39 12.40 -15.23
N ASN A 71 -7.54 11.48 -14.78
CA ASN A 71 -6.21 11.31 -15.36
C ASN A 71 -6.26 10.90 -16.84
N GLN A 72 -7.19 10.03 -17.24
CA GLN A 72 -7.39 9.70 -18.66
C GLN A 72 -7.89 10.90 -19.47
N ALA A 73 -8.80 11.71 -18.92
CA ALA A 73 -9.28 12.93 -19.56
C ALA A 73 -8.13 13.93 -19.78
N LEU A 74 -7.28 14.12 -18.77
CA LEU A 74 -6.09 14.97 -18.87
C LEU A 74 -5.10 14.43 -19.92
N ARG A 75 -4.84 13.12 -19.97
CA ARG A 75 -3.98 12.53 -21.01
C ARG A 75 -4.53 12.80 -22.42
N LYS A 76 -5.84 12.63 -22.60
CA LYS A 76 -6.51 12.90 -23.88
C LYS A 76 -6.40 14.39 -24.28
N SER A 77 -6.56 15.33 -23.35
CA SER A 77 -6.50 16.77 -23.67
C SER A 77 -5.12 17.24 -24.11
N VAL A 78 -4.05 16.61 -23.60
CA VAL A 78 -2.67 16.91 -24.02
C VAL A 78 -2.15 16.01 -25.15
N GLY A 79 -3.01 15.16 -25.74
CA GLY A 79 -2.64 14.28 -26.85
C GLY A 79 -1.75 13.09 -26.47
N LEU A 80 -1.65 12.76 -25.17
CA LEU A 80 -0.93 11.58 -24.70
C LEU A 80 -1.83 10.35 -24.81
N LYS A 81 -1.44 9.38 -25.64
CA LYS A 81 -2.09 8.05 -25.70
C LYS A 81 -1.74 7.20 -24.47
#